data_AF-A0A953GTW7-F1
#
_entry.id   AF-A0A953GTW7-F1
#
_cell.length_a   1.000
_cell.length_b   1.000
_cell.length_c   1.000
_cell.angle_alpha   90.00
_cell.angle_beta   90.00
_cell.angle_gamma   90.00
#
_symmetry.space_group_name_H-M   'P 1'
#
loop_
_entity.id
_entity.type
_entity.pdbx_description
1 polymer ?
#
loop_
_entity_poly.entity_id
_entity_poly.type
_entity_poly.pdbx_seq_one_letter_code
_entity_poly.pdbx_strand_id
1 'polypeptide(L)'
;MQSSNGYGNFPAIHVDEAMKYLLNILMILALGIWLGSILFFGIGVASVLFAPGMLDGRTQAGAVNSAILARLGVIEVVCGVIVLSGALYMAIRGRKVLNWIVLFCSVVMLATASYNTFHFFPTIDALRVSIGDFDVVASEKEPLRQEFNAQHQQFSLLVRGEFAVGVLVLMLHVTTLVSMAASSSGHMQRKAQPKKEGTVQAKAGEPQPQPASLPKQPQAEPQSSKQLESIE
;
A
#
# COMPACT_ATOMS: atom_id res chain seq x y z
N MET A 1 29.13 -33.97 40.22
CA MET A 1 27.89 -33.20 40.50
C MET A 1 27.66 -32.24 39.35
N GLN A 2 26.75 -32.59 38.44
CA GLN A 2 26.29 -31.72 37.35
C GLN A 2 25.24 -30.76 37.90
N SER A 3 25.52 -29.46 37.96
CA SER A 3 24.45 -28.46 38.14
C SER A 3 24.03 -27.97 36.76
N SER A 4 22.89 -28.49 36.30
CA SER A 4 22.15 -27.98 35.15
C SER A 4 21.64 -26.57 35.46
N ASN A 5 22.35 -25.55 34.97
CA ASN A 5 21.80 -24.19 34.91
C ASN A 5 20.80 -24.11 33.76
N GLY A 6 19.59 -24.60 34.03
CA GLY A 6 18.40 -24.37 33.21
C GLY A 6 17.89 -22.96 33.42
N TYR A 7 18.62 -21.96 32.91
CA TYR A 7 18.01 -20.66 32.69
C TYR A 7 17.21 -20.74 31.39
N GLY A 8 15.89 -20.61 31.53
CA GLY A 8 14.93 -20.63 30.44
C GLY A 8 15.42 -19.74 29.31
N ASN A 9 15.61 -20.36 28.15
CA ASN A 9 16.01 -19.73 26.91
C ASN A 9 14.80 -18.91 26.39
N PHE A 10 14.45 -17.81 27.07
CA PHE A 10 13.53 -16.84 26.51
C PHE A 10 14.22 -16.27 25.28
N PRO A 11 13.62 -16.36 24.08
CA PRO A 11 14.22 -15.79 22.89
C PRO A 11 14.36 -14.29 23.13
N ALA A 12 15.59 -13.80 23.28
CA ALA A 12 15.86 -12.38 23.30
C ALA A 12 15.33 -11.82 21.98
N ILE A 13 14.21 -11.10 22.03
CA ILE A 13 13.73 -10.37 20.86
C ILE A 13 14.82 -9.34 20.59
N HIS A 14 15.59 -9.58 19.52
CA HIS A 14 16.54 -8.59 19.04
C HIS A 14 15.77 -7.30 18.77
N VAL A 15 16.25 -6.18 19.32
CA VAL A 15 15.58 -4.87 19.25
C VAL A 15 15.17 -4.51 17.82
N ASP A 16 15.96 -4.93 16.82
CA ASP A 16 15.66 -4.74 15.39
C ASP A 16 14.36 -5.42 14.93
N GLU A 17 14.02 -6.61 15.45
CA GLU A 17 12.78 -7.31 15.09
C GLU A 17 11.57 -6.68 15.78
N ALA A 18 11.67 -6.33 17.07
CA ALA A 18 10.61 -5.61 17.78
C ALA A 18 10.29 -4.27 17.10
N MET A 19 11.33 -3.50 16.76
CA MET A 19 11.21 -2.23 16.05
C MET A 19 10.50 -2.39 14.71
N LYS A 20 10.87 -3.41 13.95
CA LYS A 20 10.27 -3.71 12.65
C LYS A 20 8.78 -4.04 12.78
N TYR A 21 8.38 -4.87 13.75
CA TYR A 21 6.96 -5.16 13.98
C TYR A 21 6.17 -3.91 14.36
N LEU A 22 6.72 -3.11 15.28
CA LEU A 22 6.10 -1.86 15.71
C LEU A 22 5.89 -0.90 14.54
N LEU A 23 6.92 -0.68 13.71
CA LEU A 23 6.83 0.21 12.56
C LEU A 23 5.79 -0.28 11.53
N ASN A 24 5.73 -1.58 11.26
CA ASN A 24 4.71 -2.11 10.34
C ASN A 24 3.29 -1.89 10.86
N ILE A 25 3.05 -2.10 12.16
CA ILE A 25 1.75 -1.84 12.79
C ILE A 25 1.39 -0.36 12.69
N LEU A 26 2.34 0.52 13.02
CA LEU A 26 2.14 1.97 12.93
C LEU A 26 1.88 2.43 11.48
N MET A 27 2.57 1.86 10.49
CA MET A 27 2.35 2.16 9.08
C MET A 27 0.94 1.75 8.62
N ILE A 28 0.50 0.54 8.95
CA ILE A 28 -0.85 0.06 8.58
C ILE A 28 -1.92 0.91 9.27
N LEU A 29 -1.74 1.23 10.55
CA LEU A 29 -2.67 2.08 11.29
C LEU A 29 -2.73 3.50 10.69
N ALA A 30 -1.57 4.11 10.40
CA ALA A 30 -1.49 5.43 9.80
C ALA A 30 -2.11 5.47 8.39
N LEU A 31 -1.85 4.46 7.55
CA LEU A 31 -2.49 4.34 6.23
C LEU A 31 -3.99 4.13 6.34
N GLY A 32 -4.45 3.33 7.30
CA GLY A 32 -5.87 3.11 7.56
C GLY A 32 -6.57 4.40 7.98
N ILE A 33 -5.97 5.16 8.90
CA ILE A 33 -6.49 6.47 9.33
C ILE A 33 -6.50 7.44 8.15
N TRP A 34 -5.40 7.56 7.41
CA TRP A 34 -5.30 8.44 6.24
C TRP A 34 -6.38 8.13 5.21
N LEU A 35 -6.41 6.90 4.68
CA LEU A 35 -7.36 6.50 3.63
C LEU A 35 -8.80 6.55 4.12
N GLY A 36 -9.02 6.10 5.36
CA GLY A 36 -10.32 6.16 6.01
C GLY A 36 -10.82 7.59 6.16
N SER A 37 -9.93 8.53 6.51
CA SER A 37 -10.28 9.93 6.69
C SER A 37 -10.69 10.60 5.38
N ILE A 38 -9.94 10.41 4.28
CA ILE A 38 -10.30 10.92 2.95
C ILE A 38 -11.65 10.35 2.51
N LEU A 39 -11.82 9.04 2.63
CA LEU A 39 -13.03 8.36 2.17
C LEU A 39 -14.27 8.78 2.99
N PHE A 40 -14.15 8.75 4.31
CA PHE A 40 -15.21 9.15 5.23
C PHE A 40 -15.56 10.61 5.07
N PHE A 41 -14.57 11.49 4.88
CA PHE A 41 -14.82 12.89 4.66
C PHE A 41 -15.55 13.12 3.33
N GLY A 42 -15.06 12.55 2.23
CA GLY A 42 -15.65 12.78 0.90
C GLY A 42 -17.08 12.23 0.78
N ILE A 43 -17.30 10.97 1.16
CA ILE A 43 -18.58 10.29 0.98
C ILE A 43 -19.51 10.47 2.17
N GLY A 44 -18.99 10.60 3.39
CA GLY A 44 -19.78 10.74 4.60
C GLY A 44 -20.03 12.19 4.99
N VAL A 45 -18.96 12.93 5.31
CA VAL A 45 -19.08 14.27 5.91
C VAL A 45 -19.52 15.31 4.88
N ALA A 46 -18.77 15.46 3.79
CA ALA A 46 -19.01 16.49 2.79
C ALA A 46 -20.36 16.29 2.08
N SER A 47 -20.71 15.05 1.71
CA SER A 47 -21.98 14.75 1.07
C SER A 47 -23.19 15.15 1.94
N VAL A 48 -23.10 14.91 3.26
CA VAL A 48 -24.16 15.23 4.22
C VAL A 48 -24.23 16.73 4.47
N LEU A 49 -23.10 17.41 4.66
CA LEU A 49 -23.08 18.86 4.90
C LEU A 49 -23.74 19.65 3.77
N PHE A 50 -23.56 19.22 2.52
CA PHE A 50 -24.15 19.87 1.36
C PHE A 50 -25.48 19.25 0.90
N ALA A 51 -26.04 18.29 1.67
CA ALA A 51 -27.34 17.70 1.38
C ALA A 51 -28.48 18.71 1.63
N PRO A 52 -29.56 18.69 0.80
CA PRO A 52 -30.71 19.55 1.01
C PRO A 52 -31.31 19.38 2.41
N GLY A 53 -31.47 20.50 3.14
CA GLY A 53 -32.10 20.52 4.47
C GLY A 53 -31.20 20.15 5.65
N MET A 54 -29.91 19.88 5.45
CA MET A 54 -28.97 19.60 6.55
C MET A 54 -28.47 20.88 7.23
N LEU A 55 -28.17 21.92 6.44
CA LEU A 55 -27.70 23.23 6.89
C LEU A 55 -28.43 24.34 6.14
N ASP A 56 -28.45 25.53 6.73
CA ASP A 56 -29.11 26.73 6.19
C ASP A 56 -28.25 27.37 5.08
N GLY A 57 -28.02 26.62 4.00
CA GLY A 57 -27.33 27.08 2.80
C GLY A 57 -25.88 26.63 2.64
N ARG A 58 -25.33 26.90 1.46
CA ARG A 58 -23.98 26.52 1.03
C ARG A 58 -22.92 27.29 1.81
N THR A 59 -23.25 28.50 2.24
CA THR A 59 -22.34 29.35 3.02
C THR A 59 -21.98 28.70 4.36
N GLN A 60 -22.99 28.24 5.09
CA GLN A 60 -22.80 27.58 6.38
C GLN A 60 -22.12 26.21 6.22
N ALA A 61 -22.55 25.42 5.23
CA ALA A 61 -21.92 24.15 4.90
C ALA A 61 -20.43 24.31 4.57
N GLY A 62 -20.08 25.32 3.76
CA GLY A 62 -18.69 25.64 3.42
C GLY A 62 -17.83 26.02 4.61
N ALA A 63 -18.38 26.78 5.56
CA ALA A 63 -17.67 27.16 6.80
C ALA A 63 -17.37 25.95 7.69
N VAL A 64 -18.36 25.07 7.90
CA VAL A 64 -18.18 23.84 8.68
C VAL A 64 -17.20 22.90 7.97
N ASN A 65 -17.37 22.71 6.66
CA ASN A 65 -16.50 21.89 5.83
C ASN A 65 -15.03 22.34 5.91
N SER A 66 -14.79 23.65 5.83
CA SER A 66 -13.45 24.24 5.97
C SER A 66 -12.84 23.94 7.34
N ALA A 67 -13.58 24.15 8.43
CA ALA A 67 -13.10 23.87 9.78
C ALA A 67 -12.73 22.39 10.00
N ILE A 68 -13.46 21.46 9.38
CA ILE A 68 -13.16 20.03 9.43
C ILE A 68 -11.91 19.70 8.60
N LEU A 69 -11.84 20.20 7.36
CA LEU A 69 -10.69 20.00 6.46
C LEU A 69 -9.37 20.48 7.07
N ALA A 70 -9.37 21.63 7.74
CA ALA A 70 -8.18 22.15 8.41
C ALA A 70 -7.58 21.17 9.43
N ARG A 71 -8.45 20.43 10.14
CA ARG A 71 -8.02 19.41 11.13
C ARG A 71 -7.63 18.11 10.46
N LEU A 72 -8.36 17.70 9.42
CA LEU A 72 -8.05 16.50 8.65
C LEU A 72 -6.69 16.60 7.96
N GLY A 73 -6.36 17.74 7.35
CA GLY A 73 -5.06 17.92 6.70
C GLY A 73 -3.89 17.75 7.67
N VAL A 74 -4.02 18.20 8.92
CA VAL A 74 -2.99 17.96 9.95
C VAL A 74 -2.87 16.47 10.29
N ILE A 75 -4.00 15.76 10.42
CA ILE A 75 -4.01 14.31 10.68
C ILE A 75 -3.35 13.54 9.53
N GLU A 76 -3.65 13.91 8.28
CA GLU A 76 -3.03 13.33 7.09
C GLU A 76 -1.52 13.55 7.14
N VAL A 77 -1.04 14.80 7.28
CA VAL A 77 0.40 15.09 7.38
C VAL A 77 1.10 14.26 8.47
N VAL A 78 0.50 14.14 9.67
CA VAL A 78 1.04 13.30 10.76
C VAL A 78 1.13 11.84 10.35
N CYS A 79 0.07 11.28 9.75
CA CYS A 79 0.06 9.91 9.27
C CYS A 79 1.14 9.68 8.20
N GLY A 80 1.35 10.64 7.30
CA GLY A 80 2.37 10.55 6.25
C GLY A 80 3.79 10.55 6.79
N VAL A 81 4.06 11.33 7.85
CA VAL A 81 5.35 11.30 8.55
C VAL A 81 5.60 9.92 9.16
N ILE A 82 4.59 9.30 9.77
CA ILE A 82 4.70 7.94 10.32
C ILE A 82 4.98 6.92 9.21
N VAL A 83 4.23 6.97 8.11
CA VAL A 83 4.40 6.08 6.96
C VAL A 83 5.79 6.26 6.34
N LEU A 84 6.23 7.50 6.12
CA LEU A 84 7.54 7.81 5.58
C LEU A 84 8.68 7.28 6.46
N SER A 85 8.55 7.42 7.79
CA SER A 85 9.53 6.95 8.75
C SER A 85 9.70 5.42 8.68
N GLY A 86 8.59 4.68 8.62
CA GLY A 86 8.62 3.24 8.46
C GLY A 86 9.14 2.80 7.09
N ALA A 87 8.74 3.48 6.01
CA ALA A 87 9.22 3.22 4.66
C ALA A 87 10.74 3.43 4.53
N LEU A 88 11.26 4.52 5.13
CA LEU A 88 12.68 4.82 5.17
C LEU A 88 13.46 3.74 5.92
N TYR A 89 12.97 3.32 7.08
CA TYR A 89 13.57 2.23 7.86
C TYR A 89 13.68 0.94 7.03
N MET A 90 12.60 0.54 6.36
CA MET A 90 12.59 -0.65 5.51
C MET A 90 13.49 -0.53 4.28
N ALA A 91 13.58 0.64 3.65
CA ALA A 91 14.45 0.86 2.50
C ALA A 91 15.93 0.69 2.87
N ILE A 92 16.35 1.29 3.99
CA ILE A 92 17.73 1.23 4.48
C ILE A 92 18.11 -0.20 4.90
N ARG A 93 17.23 -0.91 5.62
CA ARG A 93 17.54 -2.25 6.16
C ARG A 93 17.30 -3.39 5.17
N GLY A 94 16.28 -3.30 4.32
CA GLY A 94 15.81 -4.41 3.49
C GLY A 94 16.49 -4.54 2.12
N ARG A 95 17.10 -3.46 1.59
CA ARG A 95 17.77 -3.37 0.27
C ARG A 95 16.98 -3.94 -0.92
N LYS A 96 15.67 -4.14 -0.79
CA LYS A 96 14.77 -4.57 -1.88
C LYS A 96 14.32 -3.35 -2.67
N VAL A 97 14.29 -3.46 -4.00
CA VAL A 97 13.80 -2.40 -4.90
C VAL A 97 12.39 -1.95 -4.51
N LEU A 98 11.51 -2.89 -4.13
CA LEU A 98 10.14 -2.60 -3.71
C LEU A 98 10.07 -1.65 -2.50
N ASN A 99 11.02 -1.73 -1.57
CA ASN A 99 11.05 -0.83 -0.41
C ASN A 99 11.40 0.62 -0.82
N TRP A 100 12.24 0.78 -1.84
CA TRP A 100 12.55 2.09 -2.41
C TRP A 100 11.36 2.69 -3.17
N ILE A 101 10.57 1.85 -3.85
CA ILE A 101 9.32 2.29 -4.48
C ILE A 101 8.32 2.75 -3.41
N VAL A 102 8.15 1.98 -2.33
CA VAL A 102 7.29 2.36 -1.20
C VAL A 102 7.76 3.69 -0.58
N LEU A 103 9.06 3.87 -0.39
CA LEU A 103 9.63 5.12 0.10
C LEU A 103 9.32 6.29 -0.83
N PHE A 104 9.56 6.15 -2.13
CA PHE A 104 9.27 7.18 -3.12
C PHE A 104 7.79 7.56 -3.13
N CYS A 105 6.89 6.57 -3.17
CA CYS A 105 5.45 6.82 -3.10
C CYS A 105 5.04 7.51 -1.78
N SER A 106 5.67 7.15 -0.65
CA SER A 106 5.41 7.78 0.65
C SER A 106 5.87 9.24 0.68
N VAL A 107 6.98 9.57 0.01
CA VAL A 107 7.44 10.97 -0.16
C VAL A 107 6.46 11.76 -1.00
N VAL A 108 6.03 11.23 -2.15
CA VAL A 108 5.04 11.89 -3.03
C VAL A 108 3.72 12.11 -2.28
N MET A 109 3.26 11.10 -1.55
CA MET A 109 2.07 11.16 -0.71
C MET A 109 2.15 12.27 0.33
N LEU A 110 3.21 12.30 1.15
CA LEU A 110 3.39 13.33 2.19
C LEU A 110 3.58 14.73 1.59
N ALA A 111 4.34 14.85 0.50
CA ALA A 111 4.56 16.14 -0.17
C ALA A 111 3.25 16.72 -0.70
N THR A 112 2.41 15.88 -1.31
CA THR A 112 1.11 16.27 -1.83
C THR A 112 0.17 16.69 -0.70
N ALA A 113 0.05 15.89 0.36
CA ALA A 113 -0.78 16.22 1.52
C ALA A 113 -0.36 17.52 2.20
N SER A 114 0.96 17.73 2.35
CA SER A 114 1.51 18.96 2.94
C SER A 114 1.21 20.16 2.04
N TYR A 115 1.40 20.03 0.73
CA TYR A 115 1.09 21.10 -0.22
C TYR A 115 -0.40 21.44 -0.23
N ASN A 116 -1.28 20.43 -0.20
CA ASN A 116 -2.72 20.59 -0.10
C ASN A 116 -3.11 21.32 1.19
N THR A 117 -2.57 20.90 2.33
CA THR A 117 -2.90 21.42 3.66
C THR A 117 -2.40 22.85 3.88
N PHE A 118 -1.17 23.16 3.45
CA PHE A 118 -0.52 24.42 3.79
C PHE A 118 -0.58 25.48 2.68
N HIS A 119 -0.91 25.10 1.44
CA HIS A 119 -0.94 26.03 0.32
C HIS A 119 -2.31 26.13 -0.34
N PHE A 120 -2.85 25.03 -0.86
CA PHE A 120 -4.15 25.05 -1.56
C PHE A 120 -5.29 25.40 -0.61
N PHE A 121 -5.38 24.72 0.53
CA PHE A 121 -6.50 24.87 1.45
C PHE A 121 -6.64 26.31 2.00
N PRO A 122 -5.58 26.98 2.50
CA PRO A 122 -5.68 28.37 2.94
C PRO A 122 -6.10 29.33 1.82
N THR A 123 -5.65 29.08 0.58
CA THR A 123 -5.99 29.92 -0.57
C THR A 123 -7.48 29.79 -0.92
N ILE A 124 -8.00 28.57 -0.95
CA ILE A 124 -9.42 28.29 -1.21
C ILE A 124 -10.30 28.85 -0.09
N ASP A 125 -9.89 28.74 1.17
CA ASP A 125 -10.66 29.29 2.29
C ASP A 125 -10.65 30.82 2.30
N ALA A 126 -9.53 31.46 1.93
CA ALA A 126 -9.46 32.91 1.78
C ALA A 126 -10.41 33.43 0.68
N LEU A 127 -10.49 32.72 -0.45
CA LEU A 127 -11.46 33.01 -1.51
C LEU A 127 -12.90 32.84 -1.00
N ARG A 128 -13.18 31.76 -0.26
CA ARG A 128 -14.51 31.52 0.36
C ARG A 128 -14.91 32.68 1.26
N VAL A 129 -14.02 33.13 2.14
CA VAL A 129 -14.27 34.27 3.04
C VAL A 129 -14.50 35.56 2.24
N SER A 130 -13.72 35.78 1.17
CA SER A 130 -13.84 36.98 0.32
C SER A 130 -15.15 37.04 -0.45
N ILE A 131 -15.65 35.89 -0.94
CA ILE A 131 -16.96 35.76 -1.56
C ILE A 131 -18.05 36.09 -0.53
N GLY A 132 -17.95 35.51 0.67
CA GLY A 132 -18.91 35.70 1.74
C GLY A 132 -20.10 34.77 1.56
N ASP A 133 -21.15 35.26 0.92
CA ASP A 133 -22.39 34.51 0.70
C ASP A 133 -22.34 33.72 -0.61
N PHE A 134 -22.47 32.39 -0.51
CA PHE A 134 -22.51 31.46 -1.65
C PHE A 134 -23.93 31.11 -2.11
N ASP A 135 -24.93 31.50 -1.35
CA ASP A 135 -26.35 31.29 -1.65
C ASP A 135 -26.87 32.46 -2.50
N VAL A 136 -26.40 33.68 -2.23
CA VAL A 136 -26.65 34.89 -3.02
C VAL A 136 -25.34 35.63 -3.32
N VAL A 137 -24.60 35.12 -4.32
CA VAL A 137 -23.33 35.72 -4.74
C VAL A 137 -23.60 37.05 -5.45
N ALA A 138 -23.01 38.13 -4.94
CA ALA A 138 -23.09 39.44 -5.58
C ALA A 138 -22.36 39.44 -6.94
N SER A 139 -22.93 40.12 -7.95
CA SER A 139 -22.46 40.02 -9.34
C SER A 139 -20.99 40.45 -9.51
N GLU A 140 -20.53 41.43 -8.73
CA GLU A 140 -19.14 41.89 -8.71
C GLU A 140 -18.15 40.85 -8.15
N LYS A 141 -18.64 39.84 -7.41
CA LYS A 141 -17.83 38.76 -6.83
C LYS A 141 -17.84 37.48 -7.66
N GLU A 142 -18.58 37.45 -8.78
CA GLU A 142 -18.64 36.28 -9.65
C GLU A 142 -17.25 35.83 -10.18
N PRO A 143 -16.30 36.75 -10.51
CA PRO A 143 -14.93 36.33 -10.85
C PRO A 143 -14.22 35.59 -9.70
N LEU A 144 -14.43 35.99 -8.44
CA LEU A 144 -13.86 35.31 -7.28
C LEU A 144 -14.45 33.91 -7.11
N ARG A 145 -15.76 33.76 -7.36
CA ARG A 145 -16.45 32.47 -7.35
C ARG A 145 -15.90 31.53 -8.43
N GLN A 146 -15.62 32.04 -9.62
CA GLN A 146 -15.02 31.26 -10.70
C GLN A 146 -13.61 30.77 -10.32
N GLU A 147 -12.78 31.64 -9.75
CA GLU A 147 -11.45 31.27 -9.26
C GLU A 147 -11.53 30.23 -8.13
N PHE A 148 -12.44 30.42 -7.17
CA PHE A 148 -12.71 29.44 -6.12
C PHE A 148 -13.07 28.07 -6.71
N ASN A 149 -13.96 28.02 -7.70
CA ASN A 149 -14.36 26.77 -8.33
C ASN A 149 -13.21 26.08 -9.06
N ALA A 150 -12.36 26.85 -9.76
CA ALA A 150 -11.20 26.32 -10.46
C ALA A 150 -10.19 25.71 -9.48
N GLN A 151 -9.84 26.43 -8.42
CA GLN A 151 -8.92 25.93 -7.38
C GLN A 151 -9.52 24.75 -6.61
N HIS A 152 -10.80 24.78 -6.29
CA HIS A 152 -11.49 23.67 -5.63
C HIS A 152 -11.49 22.40 -6.47
N GLN A 153 -11.68 22.50 -7.79
CA GLN A 153 -11.57 21.36 -8.70
C GLN A 153 -10.14 20.80 -8.75
N GLN A 154 -9.13 21.66 -8.83
CA GLN A 154 -7.73 21.24 -8.78
C GLN A 154 -7.42 20.51 -7.47
N PHE A 155 -7.75 21.11 -6.33
CA PHE A 155 -7.61 20.49 -5.02
C PHE A 155 -8.29 19.11 -4.96
N SER A 156 -9.54 19.02 -5.44
CA SER A 156 -10.28 17.75 -5.48
C SER A 156 -9.59 16.68 -6.34
N LEU A 157 -8.94 17.07 -7.43
CA LEU A 157 -8.16 16.15 -8.27
C LEU A 157 -6.88 15.69 -7.57
N LEU A 158 -6.17 16.59 -6.89
CA LEU A 158 -4.98 16.23 -6.11
C LEU A 158 -5.34 15.25 -4.99
N VAL A 159 -6.42 15.49 -4.24
CA VAL A 159 -6.88 14.58 -3.17
C VAL A 159 -7.23 13.19 -3.72
N ARG A 160 -7.83 13.08 -4.91
CA ARG A 160 -8.08 11.78 -5.57
C ARG A 160 -6.78 11.07 -5.94
N GLY A 161 -5.81 11.80 -6.47
CA GLY A 161 -4.49 11.26 -6.81
C GLY A 161 -3.74 10.79 -5.55
N GLU A 162 -3.79 11.60 -4.50
CA GLU A 162 -3.22 11.29 -3.19
C GLU A 162 -3.84 10.03 -2.58
N PHE A 163 -5.16 9.88 -2.64
CA PHE A 163 -5.85 8.66 -2.22
C PHE A 163 -5.36 7.44 -3.02
N ALA A 164 -5.24 7.55 -4.34
CA ALA A 164 -4.75 6.46 -5.18
C ALA A 164 -3.29 6.08 -4.85
N VAL A 165 -2.43 7.06 -4.59
CA VAL A 165 -1.06 6.81 -4.13
C VAL A 165 -1.06 6.14 -2.75
N GLY A 166 -1.90 6.57 -1.82
CA GLY A 166 -2.02 5.92 -0.49
C GLY A 166 -2.47 4.46 -0.59
N VAL A 167 -3.43 4.15 -1.46
CA VAL A 167 -3.83 2.76 -1.75
C VAL A 167 -2.66 1.97 -2.35
N LEU A 168 -1.91 2.56 -3.28
CA LEU A 168 -0.72 1.92 -3.85
C LEU A 168 0.33 1.62 -2.77
N VAL A 169 0.64 2.59 -1.90
CA VAL A 169 1.57 2.40 -0.77
C VAL A 169 1.11 1.24 0.13
N LEU A 170 -0.19 1.19 0.47
CA LEU A 170 -0.75 0.10 1.26
C LEU A 170 -0.58 -1.26 0.57
N MET A 171 -0.93 -1.36 -0.71
CA MET A 171 -0.82 -2.62 -1.47
C MET A 171 0.63 -3.10 -1.57
N LEU A 172 1.56 -2.20 -1.86
CA LEU A 172 2.99 -2.53 -1.93
C LEU A 172 3.51 -2.95 -0.55
N HIS A 173 3.12 -2.25 0.52
CA HIS A 173 3.51 -2.57 1.88
C HIS A 173 3.01 -3.96 2.30
N VAL A 174 1.72 -4.26 2.10
CA VAL A 174 1.16 -5.58 2.39
C VAL A 174 1.87 -6.67 1.58
N THR A 175 2.17 -6.41 0.30
CA THR A 175 2.91 -7.35 -0.55
C THR A 175 4.32 -7.63 -0.01
N THR A 176 5.02 -6.62 0.49
CA THR A 176 6.33 -6.82 1.16
C THR A 176 6.21 -7.69 2.40
N LEU A 177 5.18 -7.46 3.23
CA LEU A 177 4.92 -8.23 4.45
C LEU A 177 4.61 -9.70 4.16
N VAL A 178 3.71 -9.97 3.21
CA VAL A 178 3.33 -11.33 2.82
C VAL A 178 4.52 -12.08 2.21
N SER A 179 5.30 -11.43 1.34
CA SER A 179 6.50 -12.03 0.75
C SER A 179 7.53 -12.43 1.81
N MET A 180 7.65 -11.66 2.88
CA MET A 180 8.53 -11.97 4.01
C MET A 180 8.02 -13.17 4.82
N ALA A 181 6.71 -13.25 5.06
CA ALA A 181 6.10 -14.39 5.74
C ALA A 181 6.27 -15.69 4.95
N ALA A 182 6.01 -15.66 3.64
CA ALA A 182 6.16 -16.83 2.75
C ALA A 182 7.61 -17.34 2.69
N SER A 183 8.59 -16.42 2.65
CA SER A 183 10.02 -16.77 2.64
C SER A 183 10.44 -17.47 3.95
N SER A 184 9.88 -17.03 5.10
CA SER A 184 10.18 -17.64 6.41
C SER A 184 9.67 -19.09 6.51
N SER A 185 8.44 -19.34 6.04
CA SER A 185 7.84 -20.68 6.05
C SER A 185 8.57 -21.69 5.16
N GLY A 186 9.08 -21.26 3.99
CA GLY A 186 9.83 -22.13 3.08
C GLY A 186 11.17 -22.63 3.67
N HIS A 187 11.86 -21.79 4.45
CA HIS A 187 13.10 -22.18 5.13
C HIS A 187 12.87 -23.22 6.23
N MET A 188 11.72 -23.16 6.91
CA MET A 188 11.35 -24.13 7.95
C MET A 188 11.03 -25.50 7.34
N GLN A 189 10.27 -25.56 6.25
CA GLN A 189 9.99 -26.82 5.55
C GLN A 189 11.24 -27.49 4.98
N ARG A 190 12.18 -26.70 4.42
CA ARG A 190 13.43 -27.26 3.85
C ARG A 190 14.35 -27.86 4.91
N LYS A 191 14.35 -27.34 6.14
CA LYS A 191 15.10 -27.94 7.26
C LYS A 191 14.43 -29.20 7.83
N ALA A 192 13.11 -29.34 7.67
CA ALA A 192 12.34 -30.46 8.20
C ALA A 192 12.34 -31.70 7.28
N GLN A 193 12.78 -31.60 6.02
CA GLN A 193 12.94 -32.79 5.17
C GLN A 193 14.21 -33.56 5.57
N PRO A 194 14.09 -34.83 6.00
CA PRO A 194 15.26 -35.65 6.29
C PRO A 194 16.08 -35.82 5.00
N LYS A 195 17.37 -35.51 5.11
CA LYS A 195 18.38 -35.75 4.08
C LYS A 195 18.28 -37.22 3.68
N LYS A 196 17.73 -37.54 2.51
CA LYS A 196 17.82 -38.90 1.95
C LYS A 196 19.30 -39.19 1.78
N GLU A 197 19.88 -39.92 2.74
CA GLU A 197 21.24 -40.43 2.65
C GLU A 197 21.33 -41.29 1.40
N GLY A 198 22.28 -40.94 0.55
CA GLY A 198 22.56 -41.67 -0.67
C GLY A 198 22.93 -43.10 -0.32
N THR A 199 22.09 -44.04 -0.74
CA THR A 199 22.47 -45.44 -0.83
C THR A 199 23.63 -45.54 -1.81
N VAL A 200 24.83 -45.70 -1.25
CA VAL A 200 26.04 -46.12 -1.96
C VAL A 200 25.74 -47.50 -2.53
N GLN A 201 25.41 -47.59 -3.82
CA GLN A 201 25.46 -48.87 -4.52
C GLN A 201 26.92 -49.23 -4.75
N ALA A 202 27.35 -50.23 -3.99
CA ALA A 202 28.64 -50.88 -4.12
C ALA A 202 28.76 -51.59 -5.47
N LYS A 203 29.93 -51.42 -6.08
CA LYS A 203 30.41 -52.01 -7.32
C LYS A 203 30.97 -53.42 -7.06
N ALA A 204 30.40 -54.44 -7.70
CA ALA A 204 30.97 -55.77 -7.98
C ALA A 204 30.06 -56.39 -9.07
N GLY A 205 30.46 -57.05 -10.15
CA GLY A 205 31.72 -57.48 -10.74
C GLY A 205 31.37 -58.13 -12.10
N GLU A 206 32.16 -57.81 -13.13
CA GLU A 206 32.46 -58.50 -14.41
C GLU A 206 31.49 -59.45 -15.21
N PRO A 207 31.75 -59.69 -16.52
CA PRO A 207 30.74 -59.79 -17.57
C PRO A 207 30.42 -61.22 -18.05
N GLN A 208 29.24 -61.40 -18.68
CA GLN A 208 28.91 -62.56 -19.52
C GLN A 208 28.38 -62.13 -20.91
N PRO A 209 28.70 -62.86 -22.00
CA PRO A 209 28.33 -62.50 -23.36
C PRO A 209 27.00 -63.11 -23.84
N GLN A 210 26.20 -62.27 -24.52
CA GLN A 210 25.30 -62.47 -25.70
C GLN A 210 24.66 -63.85 -25.99
N PRO A 211 23.37 -63.89 -26.46
CA PRO A 211 23.13 -63.64 -27.89
C PRO A 211 21.84 -62.89 -28.27
N ALA A 212 21.86 -62.45 -29.53
CA ALA A 212 20.93 -61.60 -30.26
C ALA A 212 19.45 -62.06 -30.33
N SER A 213 18.54 -61.08 -30.43
CA SER A 213 17.35 -61.16 -31.30
C SER A 213 16.72 -59.78 -31.56
N LEU A 214 16.89 -59.33 -32.81
CA LEU A 214 15.98 -58.69 -33.78
C LEU A 214 14.98 -57.56 -33.38
N PRO A 215 14.65 -56.68 -34.35
CA PRO A 215 14.13 -55.32 -34.13
C PRO A 215 12.60 -55.27 -34.06
N LYS A 216 12.07 -54.28 -33.33
CA LYS A 216 10.70 -53.78 -33.54
C LYS A 216 10.73 -52.32 -33.97
N GLN A 217 10.15 -52.14 -35.16
CA GLN A 217 9.86 -50.90 -35.87
C GLN A 217 8.81 -50.03 -35.14
N PRO A 218 8.63 -48.77 -35.58
CA PRO A 218 8.00 -47.68 -34.83
C PRO A 218 6.46 -47.68 -34.93
N GLN A 219 5.79 -47.29 -33.85
CA GLN A 219 4.36 -46.96 -33.88
C GLN A 219 4.14 -45.46 -33.68
N ALA A 220 3.86 -44.83 -34.81
CA ALA A 220 2.91 -43.75 -35.09
C ALA A 220 2.38 -42.87 -33.93
N GLU A 221 2.73 -41.58 -34.00
CA GLU A 221 1.88 -40.47 -33.55
C GLU A 221 0.66 -40.31 -34.47
N PRO A 222 -0.55 -40.07 -33.91
CA PRO A 222 -1.64 -39.44 -34.63
C PRO A 222 -1.81 -37.98 -34.21
N GLN A 223 -1.65 -37.12 -35.22
CA GLN A 223 -2.56 -36.03 -35.58
C GLN A 223 -2.77 -34.84 -34.62
N SER A 224 -2.03 -33.78 -34.97
CA SER A 224 -2.55 -32.44 -35.26
C SER A 224 -4.05 -32.38 -35.62
N SER A 225 -4.82 -31.60 -34.86
CA SER A 225 -5.90 -30.76 -35.41
C SER A 225 -6.48 -29.81 -34.35
N LYS A 226 -6.88 -28.62 -34.83
CA LYS A 226 -7.74 -27.58 -34.20
C LYS A 226 -7.02 -26.60 -33.25
N GLN A 227 -7.21 -25.28 -33.35
CA GLN A 227 -8.12 -24.48 -34.16
C GLN A 227 -7.61 -23.03 -34.20
N LEU A 228 -7.57 -22.47 -35.41
CA LEU A 228 -7.64 -21.04 -35.70
C LEU A 228 -9.12 -20.69 -35.79
N GLU A 229 -9.59 -19.73 -34.99
CA GLU A 229 -10.78 -18.88 -35.20
C GLU A 229 -10.59 -17.72 -34.21
N SER A 230 -10.14 -16.51 -34.58
CA SER A 230 -10.79 -15.46 -35.39
C SER A 230 -12.21 -15.12 -34.94
N ILE A 231 -12.32 -14.24 -33.95
CA ILE A 231 -13.50 -13.39 -33.66
C ILE A 231 -12.90 -12.06 -33.18
N GLU A 232 -12.86 -11.08 -34.08
CA GLU A 232 -13.63 -9.81 -34.03
C GLU A 232 -13.24 -8.87 -32.89
#